data_AF-A0A9P1IL01-F1
#
_entry.id   AF-A0A9P1IL01-F1
#
_cell.length_a   1.000
_cell.length_b   1.000
_cell.length_c   1.000
_cell.angle_alpha   90.00
_cell.angle_beta   90.00
_cell.angle_gamma   90.00
#
_symmetry.space_group_name_H-M   'P 1'
#
loop_
_entity.id
_entity.type
_entity.pdbx_description
1 polymer ?
#
loop_
_entity_poly.entity_id
_entity_poly.type
_entity_poly.pdbx_seq_one_letter_code
_entity_poly.pdbx_strand_id
1 'polypeptide(L)'
;MSRVLAIILLIALTAQAAVVVPNPLNLKKHHGAMCDVCKALVEGGEKVGDDDLDAWLDVNIGTLCWTMLLPIHHECEKELKAVKKELKKDIENKEAPEKACEDVDLC
;
A
#
# COMPACT_ATOMS: atom_id res chain seq x y z
N MET A 1 -22.76 34.16 -19.64
CA MET A 1 -22.31 33.68 -18.30
C MET A 1 -22.35 32.15 -18.14
N SER A 2 -23.05 31.39 -18.99
CA SER A 2 -23.21 29.92 -18.82
C SER A 2 -22.06 29.05 -19.37
N ARG A 3 -21.10 29.60 -20.13
CA ARG A 3 -20.05 28.82 -20.80
C ARG A 3 -18.76 28.65 -19.98
N VAL A 4 -18.54 29.51 -18.98
CA VAL A 4 -17.32 29.47 -18.16
C VAL A 4 -17.42 28.38 -17.08
N LEU A 5 -18.63 28.16 -16.53
CA LEU A 5 -18.91 27.10 -15.54
C LEU A 5 -18.70 25.68 -16.10
N ALA A 6 -18.99 25.46 -17.39
CA ALA A 6 -18.81 24.15 -18.02
C ALA A 6 -17.34 23.77 -18.20
N ILE A 7 -16.44 24.75 -18.34
CA ILE A 7 -15.01 24.52 -18.53
C ILE A 7 -14.33 24.18 -17.19
N ILE A 8 -14.77 24.80 -16.09
CA ILE A 8 -14.23 24.53 -14.75
C ILE A 8 -14.59 23.11 -14.28
N LEU A 9 -15.79 22.62 -14.64
CA LEU A 9 -16.21 21.25 -14.34
C LEU A 9 -15.44 20.16 -15.12
N LEU A 10 -14.83 20.49 -16.26
CA LEU A 10 -14.04 19.54 -17.05
C LEU A 10 -12.61 19.34 -16.55
N ILE A 11 -12.06 20.30 -15.78
CA ILE A 11 -10.67 20.22 -15.28
C ILE A 11 -10.59 19.38 -13.99
N ALA A 12 -11.70 19.18 -13.27
CA ALA A 12 -11.74 18.36 -12.07
C ALA A 12 -11.60 16.85 -12.35
N LEU A 13 -11.59 16.40 -13.61
CA LEU A 13 -11.60 14.98 -13.97
C LEU A 13 -10.21 14.38 -14.28
N THR A 14 -9.13 15.18 -14.24
CA THR A 14 -7.77 14.71 -14.59
C THR A 14 -6.91 14.32 -13.39
N ALA A 15 -7.46 14.30 -12.17
CA ALA A 15 -6.83 13.67 -11.02
C ALA A 15 -7.26 12.20 -10.89
N GLN A 16 -7.43 11.48 -12.01
CA GLN A 16 -7.28 10.04 -11.97
C GLN A 16 -5.78 9.81 -11.91
N ALA A 17 -5.28 9.79 -10.67
CA ALA A 17 -4.10 9.04 -10.34
C ALA A 17 -4.11 7.80 -11.23
N ALA A 18 -3.03 7.61 -11.99
CA ALA A 18 -2.64 6.28 -12.39
C ALA A 18 -2.34 5.53 -11.08
N VAL A 19 -3.39 5.16 -10.35
CA VAL A 19 -3.36 4.09 -9.39
C VAL A 19 -3.08 2.91 -10.30
N VAL A 20 -1.83 2.50 -10.30
CA VAL A 20 -1.40 1.22 -10.84
C VAL A 20 -2.26 0.22 -10.11
N VAL A 21 -3.42 -0.14 -10.65
CA VAL A 21 -4.28 -1.16 -10.05
C VAL A 21 -3.47 -2.43 -10.19
N PRO A 22 -2.93 -2.96 -9.08
CA PRO A 22 -2.28 -4.24 -9.17
C PRO A 22 -3.31 -5.25 -9.63
N ASN A 23 -2.91 -6.09 -10.57
CA ASN A 23 -3.82 -6.96 -11.27
C ASN A 23 -4.52 -7.89 -10.25
N PRO A 24 -5.83 -7.72 -9.96
CA PRO A 24 -6.48 -8.25 -8.75
C PRO A 24 -6.67 -9.78 -8.76
N LEU A 25 -6.24 -10.44 -9.84
CA LEU A 25 -6.46 -11.87 -10.09
C LEU A 25 -5.45 -12.79 -9.40
N ASN A 26 -4.26 -12.31 -9.01
CA ASN A 26 -3.32 -13.09 -8.21
C ASN A 26 -3.34 -12.72 -6.71
N LEU A 27 -3.69 -11.48 -6.39
CA LEU A 27 -3.75 -10.96 -5.02
C LEU A 27 -4.76 -11.74 -4.16
N LYS A 28 -5.97 -12.01 -4.70
CA LYS A 28 -7.03 -12.72 -3.97
C LYS A 28 -6.69 -14.15 -3.56
N LYS A 29 -5.75 -14.80 -4.27
CA LYS A 29 -5.35 -16.18 -3.94
C LYS A 29 -4.41 -16.26 -2.75
N HIS A 30 -3.72 -15.15 -2.45
CA HIS A 30 -2.75 -15.01 -1.38
C HIS A 30 -3.06 -13.86 -0.43
N HIS A 31 -4.30 -13.34 -0.49
CA HIS A 31 -4.79 -12.17 0.25
C HIS A 31 -4.53 -12.31 1.75
N GLY A 32 -4.75 -13.50 2.33
CA GLY A 32 -4.44 -13.76 3.74
C GLY A 32 -2.95 -13.63 4.09
N ALA A 33 -2.06 -14.17 3.26
CA ALA A 33 -0.62 -14.10 3.51
C ALA A 33 -0.05 -12.67 3.31
N MET A 34 -0.58 -11.94 2.33
CA MET A 34 -0.22 -10.53 2.13
C MET A 34 -0.75 -9.65 3.26
N CYS A 35 -1.96 -9.92 3.74
CA CYS A 35 -2.56 -9.26 4.89
C CYS A 35 -1.71 -9.46 6.16
N ASP A 36 -1.26 -10.70 6.42
CA ASP A 36 -0.39 -10.99 7.57
C ASP A 36 0.95 -10.26 7.48
N VAL A 37 1.56 -10.20 6.29
CA VAL A 37 2.81 -9.45 6.08
C VAL A 37 2.59 -7.95 6.24
N CYS A 38 1.49 -7.41 5.72
CA CYS A 38 1.15 -6.01 5.87
C CYS A 38 0.97 -5.63 7.35
N LYS A 39 0.21 -6.43 8.11
CA LYS A 39 0.01 -6.19 9.55
C LYS A 39 1.34 -6.22 10.31
N ALA A 40 2.22 -7.17 10.00
CA ALA A 40 3.56 -7.24 10.58
C ALA A 40 4.43 -6.01 10.24
N LEU A 41 4.27 -5.43 9.04
CA LEU A 41 4.94 -4.19 8.66
C LEU A 41 4.39 -2.99 9.45
N VAL A 42 3.08 -2.90 9.65
CA VAL A 42 2.48 -1.82 10.45
C VAL A 42 2.95 -1.89 11.90
N GLU A 43 2.78 -3.05 12.53
CA GLU A 43 3.17 -3.27 13.94
C GLU A 43 4.68 -3.11 14.17
N GLY A 44 5.50 -3.44 13.17
CA GLY A 44 6.95 -3.26 13.22
C GLY A 44 7.33 -1.80 12.99
N GLY A 45 6.70 -1.13 12.02
CA GLY A 45 6.95 0.26 11.69
C GLY A 45 6.58 1.22 12.83
N GLU A 46 5.47 0.97 13.54
CA GLU A 46 5.08 1.75 14.71
C GLU A 46 6.14 1.74 15.84
N LYS A 47 6.98 0.70 15.91
CA LYS A 47 8.03 0.55 16.93
C LYS A 47 9.34 1.23 16.57
N VAL A 48 9.54 1.54 15.29
CA VAL A 48 10.82 2.04 14.74
C VAL A 48 10.89 3.56 14.81
N GLY A 49 9.75 4.25 14.72
CA GLY A 49 9.67 5.72 14.71
C GLY A 49 9.79 6.30 13.31
N ASP A 50 9.22 7.50 13.12
CA ASP A 50 8.94 8.09 11.79
C ASP A 50 10.20 8.36 10.95
N ASP A 51 11.32 8.70 11.60
CA ASP A 51 12.58 9.04 10.93
C ASP A 51 13.22 7.85 10.22
N ASP A 52 13.09 6.65 10.79
CA ASP A 52 13.70 5.41 10.28
C ASP A 52 12.68 4.51 9.55
N LEU A 53 11.39 4.87 9.58
CA LEU A 53 10.29 4.07 9.05
C LEU A 53 10.43 3.76 7.55
N ASP A 54 10.85 4.72 6.73
CA ASP A 54 10.96 4.51 5.27
C ASP A 54 12.05 3.47 4.92
N ALA A 55 13.21 3.58 5.57
CA ALA A 55 14.31 2.63 5.39
C ALA A 55 13.95 1.26 5.96
N TRP A 56 13.25 1.23 7.10
CA TRP A 56 12.78 -0.01 7.71
C TRP A 56 11.78 -0.74 6.81
N LEU A 57 10.81 -0.04 6.22
CA LEU A 57 9.85 -0.63 5.29
C LEU A 57 10.54 -1.24 4.07
N ASP A 58 11.55 -0.58 3.48
CA ASP A 58 12.26 -1.14 2.32
C ASP A 58 12.96 -2.47 2.63
N VAL A 59 13.58 -2.58 3.81
CA VAL A 59 14.27 -3.79 4.25
C VAL A 59 13.28 -4.89 4.66
N ASN A 60 12.22 -4.52 5.39
CA ASN A 60 11.30 -5.49 5.96
C ASN A 60 10.27 -5.99 4.97
N ILE A 61 9.89 -5.20 3.95
CA ILE A 61 9.06 -5.68 2.84
C ILE A 61 9.75 -6.87 2.16
N GLY A 62 11.03 -6.72 1.77
CA GLY A 62 11.76 -7.83 1.15
C GLY A 62 11.92 -9.02 2.08
N THR A 63 12.25 -8.77 3.34
CA THR A 63 12.46 -9.83 4.33
C THR A 63 11.19 -10.64 4.60
N LEU A 64 10.04 -9.97 4.80
CA LEU A 64 8.77 -10.63 5.08
C LEU A 64 8.20 -11.29 3.84
N CYS A 65 8.32 -10.67 2.66
CA CYS A 65 7.92 -11.30 1.41
C CYS A 65 8.75 -12.53 1.06
N TRP A 66 10.02 -12.59 1.46
CA TRP A 66 10.87 -13.76 1.25
C TRP A 66 10.41 -14.99 2.03
N THR A 67 9.62 -14.80 3.10
CA THR A 67 9.01 -15.93 3.83
C THR A 67 7.92 -16.63 3.03
N MET A 68 7.42 -16.00 1.95
CA MET A 68 6.43 -16.60 1.06
C MET A 68 7.06 -17.57 0.05
N LEU A 69 6.30 -18.59 -0.35
CA LEU A 69 6.68 -19.54 -1.39
C LEU A 69 6.95 -18.83 -2.73
N LEU A 70 8.05 -19.17 -3.40
CA LEU A 70 8.30 -18.83 -4.80
C LEU A 70 7.13 -19.28 -5.70
N PRO A 71 6.56 -18.45 -6.60
CA PRO A 71 6.95 -17.11 -7.06
C PRO A 71 6.30 -15.91 -6.32
N ILE A 72 5.53 -16.17 -5.26
CA ILE A 72 4.70 -15.19 -4.56
C ILE A 72 5.54 -14.10 -3.91
N HIS A 73 6.79 -14.39 -3.52
CA HIS A 73 7.68 -13.38 -2.93
C HIS A 73 7.84 -12.14 -3.84
N HIS A 74 7.87 -12.32 -5.16
CA HIS A 74 8.19 -11.24 -6.08
C HIS A 74 6.95 -10.38 -6.34
N GLU A 75 5.78 -11.01 -6.30
CA GLU A 75 4.50 -10.32 -6.33
C GLU A 75 4.31 -9.55 -5.03
N CYS A 76 4.50 -10.19 -3.87
CA CYS A 76 4.47 -9.55 -2.56
C CYS A 76 5.35 -8.31 -2.48
N GLU A 77 6.63 -8.41 -2.87
CA GLU A 77 7.52 -7.26 -2.84
C GLU A 77 7.04 -6.12 -3.74
N LYS A 78 6.57 -6.45 -4.94
CA LYS A 78 6.14 -5.46 -5.92
C LYS A 78 4.90 -4.72 -5.42
N GLU A 79 3.94 -5.45 -4.87
CA GLU A 79 2.69 -4.93 -4.34
C GLU A 79 2.93 -4.04 -3.14
N LEU A 80 3.66 -4.53 -2.13
CA LEU A 80 4.00 -3.75 -0.94
C LEU A 80 4.87 -2.54 -1.25
N LYS A 81 5.80 -2.62 -2.20
CA LYS A 81 6.57 -1.45 -2.65
C LYS A 81 5.70 -0.42 -3.36
N ALA A 82 4.65 -0.84 -4.07
CA ALA A 82 3.72 0.08 -4.73
C ALA A 82 2.90 0.88 -3.71
N VAL A 83 2.46 0.24 -2.62
CA VAL A 83 1.65 0.86 -1.57
C VAL A 83 2.46 1.39 -0.39
N LYS A 84 3.79 1.19 -0.36
CA LYS A 84 4.71 1.61 0.72
C LYS A 84 4.46 3.03 1.22
N LYS A 85 4.21 3.98 0.32
CA LYS A 85 4.00 5.39 0.68
C LYS A 85 2.70 5.61 1.46
N GLU A 86 1.63 4.93 1.09
CA GLU A 86 0.36 5.01 1.81
C GLU A 86 0.47 4.26 3.14
N LEU A 87 1.03 3.05 3.13
CA LEU A 87 1.29 2.28 4.34
C LEU A 87 2.15 3.06 5.35
N LYS A 88 3.19 3.75 4.88
CA LYS A 88 4.03 4.63 5.72
C LYS A 88 3.18 5.72 6.38
N LYS A 89 2.34 6.39 5.61
CA LYS A 89 1.48 7.46 6.10
C LYS A 89 0.48 6.94 7.14
N ASP A 90 -0.05 5.74 6.96
CA ASP A 90 -1.00 5.14 7.89
C ASP A 90 -0.31 4.75 9.22
N ILE A 91 0.93 4.24 9.14
CA ILE A 91 1.78 4.01 10.32
C ILE A 91 2.10 5.33 11.06
N GLU A 92 2.50 6.38 10.33
CA GLU A 92 2.74 7.72 10.90
C GLU A 92 1.49 8.29 11.57
N ASN A 93 0.31 8.02 11.01
CA ASN A 93 -0.99 8.40 11.58
C ASN A 93 -1.46 7.48 12.72
N LYS A 94 -0.72 6.41 13.04
CA LYS A 94 -1.07 5.40 14.05
C LYS A 94 -2.43 4.74 13.78
N GLU A 95 -2.69 4.48 12.50
CA GLU A 95 -3.85 3.69 12.09
C GLU A 95 -3.70 2.25 12.56
N ALA A 96 -4.82 1.61 12.88
CA ALA A 96 -4.81 0.22 13.31
C ALA A 96 -4.27 -0.69 12.18
N PRO A 97 -3.48 -1.75 12.48
CA PRO A 97 -2.91 -2.64 11.45
C PRO A 97 -3.93 -3.23 10.49
N GLU A 98 -5.13 -3.57 10.98
CA GLU A 98 -6.24 -4.05 10.15
C GLU A 98 -6.64 -3.00 9.12
N LYS A 99 -6.86 -1.76 9.57
CA LYS A 99 -7.37 -0.66 8.76
C LYS A 99 -6.33 -0.16 7.76
N ALA A 100 -5.09 0.02 8.21
CA ALA A 100 -3.98 0.44 7.35
C ALA A 100 -3.76 -0.54 6.18
N CYS A 101 -4.01 -1.83 6.39
CA CYS A 101 -3.88 -2.86 5.36
C CYS A 101 -5.11 -3.00 4.47
N GLU A 102 -6.31 -2.72 4.99
CA GLU A 102 -7.54 -2.58 4.20
C GLU A 102 -7.49 -1.36 3.28
N ASP A 103 -6.94 -0.23 3.74
CA ASP A 103 -6.83 1.01 2.98
C ASP A 103 -5.96 0.85 1.72
N VAL A 104 -5.04 -0.12 1.72
CA VAL A 104 -4.16 -0.45 0.59
C VAL A 104 -4.54 -1.75 -0.15
N ASP A 105 -5.74 -2.29 0.10
CA ASP A 105 -6.30 -3.52 -0.54
C ASP A 105 -5.40 -4.77 -0.36
N LEU A 106 -4.58 -4.81 0.70
CA LEU A 106 -3.76 -5.96 1.09
C LEU A 106 -4.47 -6.86 2.11
N CYS A 107 -5.49 -6.32 2.76
CA CYS A 107 -6.60 -6.99 3.42
C CYS A 107 -7.89 -6.42 2.78
#